data_AF-A0A4Q6GRL6-F1
#
_entry.id   AF-A0A4Q6GRL6-F1
#
_cell.length_a   1.000
_cell.length_b   1.000
_cell.length_c   1.000
_cell.angle_alpha   90.00
_cell.angle_beta   90.00
_cell.angle_gamma   90.00
#
_symmetry.space_group_name_H-M   'P 1'
#
loop_
_entity.id
_entity.type
_entity.pdbx_description
1 polymer ?
#
loop_
_entity_poly.entity_id
_entity_poly.type
_entity_poly.pdbx_seq_one_letter_code
_entity_poly.pdbx_strand_id
1 'polypeptide(L)'
;LQLGHDMRVLAREIGQQHWRHLIDSQQACLQVFVEFSDPQAVLANLSSQDPHVMAELERLRRVGCAPGRLNPELAQAWFDCCTTRIDDMRIVEEQLAANLRRLCGRRIEQARSELRDQQAILETLAREASQAEPAHYGPHLERSVVGMVQDQTRRLQAMSDELDTVRATLNERKVIERAKGLLMAHRQLTEEEAYKTLRQTAMNQNKRVIDVAEAVLAMADVLPARRP
;
A
#
# COMPACT_ATOMS: atom_id res chain seq x y z
N LEU A 1 -48.31 -16.86 -17.17
CA LEU A 1 -48.08 -15.39 -17.20
C LEU A 1 -47.72 -14.83 -15.82
N GLN A 2 -48.44 -15.20 -14.74
CA GLN A 2 -48.13 -14.82 -13.34
C GLN A 2 -46.69 -15.18 -12.90
N LEU A 3 -46.29 -16.45 -13.03
CA LEU A 3 -44.96 -16.96 -12.67
C LEU A 3 -43.78 -16.22 -13.34
N GLY A 4 -43.97 -15.76 -14.59
CA GLY A 4 -42.96 -15.00 -15.32
C GLY A 4 -42.88 -13.53 -14.91
N HIS A 5 -43.94 -12.97 -14.36
CA HIS A 5 -43.94 -11.64 -13.74
C HIS A 5 -43.26 -11.71 -12.36
N ASP A 6 -43.61 -12.71 -11.55
CA ASP A 6 -43.07 -12.92 -10.21
C ASP A 6 -41.54 -13.16 -10.25
N MET A 7 -41.03 -13.96 -11.18
CA MET A 7 -39.57 -14.13 -11.36
C MET A 7 -38.85 -12.85 -11.78
N ARG A 8 -39.48 -11.98 -12.59
CA ARG A 8 -38.87 -10.69 -12.99
C ARG A 8 -38.87 -9.68 -11.85
N VAL A 9 -39.86 -9.73 -10.96
CA VAL A 9 -39.93 -8.91 -9.74
C VAL A 9 -38.86 -9.37 -8.75
N LEU A 10 -38.77 -10.67 -8.46
CA LEU A 10 -37.73 -11.26 -7.61
C LEU A 10 -36.30 -10.95 -8.10
N ALA A 11 -36.03 -11.12 -9.40
CA ALA A 11 -34.70 -10.81 -9.96
C ALA A 11 -34.35 -9.32 -9.82
N ARG A 12 -35.33 -8.42 -9.90
CA ARG A 12 -35.14 -6.99 -9.70
C ARG A 12 -34.89 -6.66 -8.23
N GLU A 13 -35.63 -7.27 -7.31
CA GLU A 13 -35.44 -7.11 -5.87
C GLU A 13 -34.06 -7.57 -5.43
N ILE A 14 -33.60 -8.72 -5.91
CA ILE A 14 -32.23 -9.23 -5.67
C ILE A 14 -31.18 -8.24 -6.19
N GLY A 15 -31.37 -7.71 -7.40
CA GLY A 15 -30.47 -6.70 -7.97
C GLY A 15 -30.41 -5.41 -7.13
N GLN A 16 -31.56 -4.93 -6.64
CA GLN A 16 -31.63 -3.75 -5.78
C GLN A 16 -31.00 -3.98 -4.40
N GLN A 17 -31.18 -5.16 -3.81
CA GLN A 17 -30.52 -5.53 -2.55
C GLN A 17 -29.00 -5.58 -2.72
N HIS A 18 -28.52 -6.19 -3.81
CA HIS A 18 -27.10 -6.23 -4.12
C HIS A 18 -26.50 -4.84 -4.31
N TRP A 19 -27.20 -3.96 -5.04
CA TRP A 19 -26.81 -2.57 -5.23
C TRP A 19 -26.68 -1.80 -3.92
N ARG A 20 -27.67 -1.93 -3.01
CA ARG A 20 -27.62 -1.31 -1.67
C ARG A 20 -26.42 -1.82 -0.88
N HIS A 21 -26.21 -3.12 -0.86
CA HIS A 21 -25.06 -3.73 -0.17
C HIS A 21 -23.71 -3.19 -0.68
N LEU A 22 -23.55 -2.99 -2.00
CA LEU A 22 -22.33 -2.40 -2.56
C LEU A 22 -22.14 -0.94 -2.12
N ILE A 23 -23.21 -0.14 -2.06
CA ILE A 23 -23.14 1.24 -1.56
C ILE A 23 -22.73 1.26 -0.09
N ASP A 24 -23.36 0.42 0.73
CA ASP A 24 -23.08 0.34 2.18
C ASP A 24 -21.64 -0.10 2.42
N SER A 25 -21.15 -1.09 1.66
CA SER A 25 -19.76 -1.53 1.72
C SER A 25 -18.78 -0.42 1.31
N GLN A 26 -19.08 0.34 0.26
CA GLN A 26 -18.25 1.48 -0.14
C GLN A 26 -18.19 2.55 0.97
N GLN A 27 -19.33 2.88 1.59
CA GLN A 27 -19.39 3.84 2.69
C GLN A 27 -18.57 3.39 3.89
N ALA A 28 -18.68 2.11 4.28
CA ALA A 28 -17.89 1.54 5.36
C ALA A 28 -16.37 1.62 5.07
N CYS A 29 -15.93 1.30 3.85
CA CYS A 29 -14.53 1.44 3.47
C CYS A 29 -14.03 2.89 3.57
N LEU A 30 -14.83 3.86 3.13
CA LEU A 30 -14.47 5.27 3.20
C LEU A 30 -14.47 5.79 4.64
N GLN A 31 -15.34 5.28 5.50
CA GLN A 31 -15.34 5.60 6.92
C GLN A 31 -14.05 5.12 7.60
N VAL A 32 -13.64 3.87 7.34
CA VAL A 32 -12.35 3.34 7.81
C VAL A 32 -11.20 4.20 7.29
N PHE A 33 -11.23 4.60 6.01
CA PHE A 33 -10.22 5.52 5.49
C PHE A 33 -10.15 6.83 6.28
N VAL A 34 -11.29 7.49 6.54
CA VAL A 34 -11.31 8.75 7.30
C VAL A 34 -10.85 8.58 8.74
N GLU A 35 -11.21 7.47 9.39
CA GLU A 35 -10.86 7.18 10.79
C GLU A 35 -9.36 6.92 10.98
N PHE A 36 -8.72 6.22 10.04
CA PHE A 36 -7.33 5.77 10.18
C PHE A 36 -6.30 6.59 9.39
N SER A 37 -6.74 7.61 8.65
CA SER A 37 -5.84 8.46 7.85
C SER A 37 -5.46 9.75 8.57
N ASP A 38 -4.26 10.25 8.26
CA ASP A 38 -3.81 11.57 8.69
C ASP A 38 -4.75 12.68 8.15
N PRO A 39 -5.02 13.76 8.92
CA PRO A 39 -5.87 14.87 8.47
C PRO A 39 -5.49 15.46 7.11
N GLN A 40 -4.21 15.47 6.74
CA GLN A 40 -3.76 15.94 5.43
C GLN A 40 -4.25 15.03 4.29
N ALA A 41 -4.28 13.71 4.52
CA ALA A 41 -4.78 12.76 3.52
C ALA A 41 -6.30 12.87 3.36
N VAL A 42 -7.03 13.13 4.45
CA VAL A 42 -8.48 13.38 4.41
C VAL A 42 -8.78 14.67 3.65
N LEU A 43 -8.04 15.75 3.93
CA LEU A 43 -8.17 17.03 3.20
C LEU A 43 -7.87 16.88 1.71
N ALA A 44 -6.83 16.13 1.35
CA ALA A 44 -6.49 15.87 -0.04
C ALA A 44 -7.63 15.13 -0.77
N ASN A 45 -8.20 14.10 -0.14
CA ASN A 45 -9.36 13.38 -0.67
C ASN A 45 -10.59 14.26 -0.86
N LEU A 46 -10.87 15.17 0.07
CA LEU A 46 -11.97 16.12 -0.09
C LEU A 46 -11.71 17.13 -1.20
N SER A 47 -10.45 17.51 -1.39
CA SER A 47 -10.05 18.51 -2.40
C SER A 47 -9.98 17.95 -3.81
N SER A 48 -9.74 16.64 -3.98
CA SER A 48 -9.74 15.98 -5.28
C SER A 48 -11.15 15.73 -5.82
N GLN A 49 -12.16 15.67 -4.96
CA GLN A 49 -13.52 15.34 -5.36
C GLN A 49 -14.24 16.52 -6.02
N ASP A 50 -14.79 16.31 -7.22
CA ASP A 50 -15.70 17.25 -7.85
C ASP A 50 -17.08 17.23 -7.16
N PRO A 51 -17.54 18.35 -6.55
CA PRO A 51 -18.84 18.41 -5.87
C PRO A 51 -20.03 18.06 -6.78
N HIS A 52 -19.97 18.40 -8.08
CA HIS A 52 -21.03 18.11 -9.04
C HIS A 52 -21.11 16.60 -9.32
N VAL A 53 -19.96 15.96 -9.57
CA VAL A 53 -19.88 14.51 -9.79
C VAL A 53 -20.39 13.76 -8.56
N MET A 54 -20.00 14.19 -7.36
CA MET A 54 -20.45 13.60 -6.10
C MET A 54 -21.96 13.74 -5.88
N ALA A 55 -22.53 14.91 -6.19
CA ALA A 55 -23.97 15.14 -6.10
C ALA A 55 -24.76 14.29 -7.10
N GLU A 56 -24.27 14.15 -8.34
CA GLU A 56 -24.91 13.33 -9.37
C GLU A 56 -24.84 11.83 -9.03
N LEU A 57 -23.70 11.35 -8.53
CA LEU A 57 -23.54 9.99 -8.01
C LEU A 57 -24.56 9.68 -6.91
N GLU A 58 -24.74 10.59 -5.96
CA GLU A 58 -25.70 10.43 -4.88
C GLU A 58 -27.16 10.45 -5.39
N ARG A 59 -27.47 11.31 -6.35
CA ARG A 59 -28.77 11.32 -7.04
C ARG A 59 -29.04 9.98 -7.73
N LEU A 60 -28.07 9.46 -8.48
CA LEU A 60 -28.17 8.19 -9.21
C LEU A 60 -28.27 6.99 -8.25
N ARG A 61 -27.56 7.00 -7.11
CA ARG A 61 -27.70 5.98 -6.06
C ARG A 61 -29.12 5.93 -5.51
N ARG A 62 -29.74 7.09 -5.23
CA ARG A 62 -31.13 7.18 -4.76
C ARG A 62 -32.12 6.63 -5.79
N VAL A 63 -31.94 6.97 -7.07
CA VAL A 63 -32.74 6.42 -8.17
C VAL A 63 -32.56 4.90 -8.29
N GLY A 64 -31.33 4.40 -8.16
CA GLY A 64 -30.99 2.97 -8.16
C GLY A 64 -31.64 2.18 -7.03
N CYS A 65 -31.73 2.79 -5.85
CA CYS A 65 -32.34 2.20 -4.66
C CYS A 65 -33.88 2.29 -4.63
N ALA A 66 -34.49 3.14 -5.46
CA ALA A 66 -35.93 3.34 -5.50
C ALA A 66 -36.65 2.16 -6.18
N PRO A 67 -37.86 1.80 -5.73
CA PRO A 67 -38.67 0.79 -6.42
C PRO A 67 -39.11 1.33 -7.79
N GLY A 68 -38.77 0.63 -8.87
CA GLY A 68 -39.11 1.11 -10.22
C GLY A 68 -38.32 0.42 -11.34
N ARG A 69 -38.59 0.81 -12.60
CA ARG A 69 -37.72 0.49 -13.73
C ARG A 69 -36.62 1.55 -13.80
N LEU A 70 -35.36 1.11 -13.86
CA LEU A 70 -34.24 2.00 -14.13
C LEU A 70 -34.32 2.49 -15.58
N ASN A 71 -34.07 3.78 -15.79
CA ASN A 71 -33.95 4.33 -17.14
C ASN A 71 -32.55 3.98 -17.69
N PRO A 72 -32.43 3.21 -18.79
CA PRO A 72 -31.14 2.88 -19.39
C PRO A 72 -30.35 4.11 -19.86
N GLU A 73 -30.98 5.24 -20.12
CA GLU A 73 -30.30 6.49 -20.49
C GLU A 73 -29.39 7.03 -19.37
N LEU A 74 -29.65 6.63 -18.10
CA LEU A 74 -28.83 7.00 -16.95
C LEU A 74 -27.56 6.16 -16.82
N ALA A 75 -27.43 5.06 -17.58
CA ALA A 75 -26.30 4.15 -17.45
C ALA A 75 -24.96 4.81 -17.84
N GLN A 76 -24.97 5.65 -18.88
CA GLN A 76 -23.77 6.36 -19.31
C GLN A 76 -23.33 7.38 -18.26
N ALA A 77 -24.26 8.21 -17.77
CA ALA A 77 -23.96 9.18 -16.71
C ALA A 77 -23.43 8.49 -15.44
N TRP A 78 -24.02 7.35 -15.06
CA TRP A 78 -23.52 6.54 -13.96
C TRP A 78 -22.08 6.06 -14.18
N PHE A 79 -21.79 5.55 -15.37
CA PHE A 79 -20.45 5.10 -15.73
C PHE A 79 -19.44 6.24 -15.66
N ASP A 80 -19.76 7.39 -16.26
CA ASP A 80 -18.86 8.55 -16.30
C ASP A 80 -18.57 9.10 -14.89
N CYS A 81 -19.59 9.22 -14.03
CA CYS A 81 -19.40 9.61 -12.63
C CYS A 81 -18.57 8.59 -11.84
N CYS A 82 -18.80 7.29 -12.04
CA CYS A 82 -18.02 6.25 -11.38
C CYS A 82 -16.56 6.27 -11.82
N THR A 83 -16.31 6.41 -13.12
CA THR A 83 -14.95 6.49 -13.68
C THR A 83 -14.21 7.69 -13.10
N THR A 84 -14.82 8.88 -13.13
CA THR A 84 -14.22 10.10 -12.56
C THR A 84 -13.90 9.91 -11.08
N ARG A 85 -14.82 9.33 -10.30
CA ARG A 85 -14.60 9.05 -8.88
C ARG A 85 -13.44 8.08 -8.64
N ILE A 86 -13.30 7.04 -9.47
CA ILE A 86 -12.20 6.07 -9.35
C ILE A 86 -10.86 6.76 -9.66
N ASP A 87 -10.83 7.63 -10.66
CA ASP A 87 -9.65 8.42 -11.00
C ASP A 87 -9.25 9.37 -9.85
N ASP A 88 -10.23 10.05 -9.22
CA ASP A 88 -9.99 10.89 -8.03
C ASP A 88 -9.45 10.05 -6.86
N MET A 89 -10.01 8.86 -6.61
CA MET A 89 -9.55 7.96 -5.56
C MET A 89 -8.11 7.47 -5.78
N ARG A 90 -7.71 7.30 -7.04
CA ARG A 90 -6.33 6.93 -7.40
C ARG A 90 -5.33 8.02 -7.03
N ILE A 91 -5.68 9.29 -7.20
CA ILE A 91 -4.82 10.42 -6.78
C ILE A 91 -4.55 10.35 -5.27
N VAL A 92 -5.59 10.07 -4.48
CA VAL A 92 -5.48 9.91 -3.02
C VAL A 92 -4.61 8.71 -2.66
N GLU A 93 -4.82 7.57 -3.31
CA GLU A 93 -4.02 6.37 -3.13
C GLU A 93 -2.52 6.62 -3.39
N GLU A 94 -2.19 7.28 -4.51
CA GLU A 94 -0.82 7.60 -4.87
C GLU A 94 -0.15 8.50 -3.82
N GLN A 95 -0.89 9.47 -3.25
CA GLN A 95 -0.41 10.30 -2.15
C GLN A 95 -0.20 9.52 -0.86
N LEU A 96 -1.13 8.64 -0.47
CA LEU A 96 -1.00 7.78 0.70
C LEU A 96 0.23 6.87 0.57
N ALA A 97 0.41 6.25 -0.59
CA ALA A 97 1.56 5.40 -0.88
C ALA A 97 2.87 6.18 -0.81
N ALA A 98 2.91 7.40 -1.35
CA ALA A 98 4.08 8.28 -1.26
C ALA A 98 4.38 8.69 0.20
N ASN A 99 3.35 9.05 0.97
CA ASN A 99 3.49 9.42 2.38
C ASN A 99 4.00 8.25 3.23
N LEU A 100 3.46 7.05 3.03
CA LEU A 100 3.91 5.85 3.71
C LEU A 100 5.39 5.56 3.41
N ARG A 101 5.79 5.60 2.13
CA ARG A 101 7.19 5.41 1.73
C ARG A 101 8.12 6.44 2.38
N ARG A 102 7.72 7.71 2.41
CA ARG A 102 8.47 8.80 3.06
C ARG A 102 8.57 8.59 4.57
N LEU A 103 7.49 8.20 5.23
CA LEU A 103 7.47 7.93 6.67
C LEU A 103 8.39 6.76 7.03
N CYS A 104 8.28 5.65 6.30
CA CYS A 104 9.17 4.49 6.45
C CYS A 104 10.63 4.89 6.23
N GLY A 105 10.93 5.66 5.17
CA GLY A 105 12.29 6.15 4.90
C GLY A 105 12.86 6.98 6.05
N ARG A 106 12.08 7.92 6.61
CA ARG A 106 12.49 8.72 7.77
C ARG A 106 12.72 7.87 9.01
N ARG A 107 11.83 6.91 9.31
CA ARG A 107 11.94 6.00 10.45
C ARG A 107 13.19 5.11 10.35
N ILE A 108 13.50 4.61 9.16
CA ILE A 108 14.72 3.82 8.91
C ILE A 108 15.97 4.68 9.13
N GLU A 109 16.00 5.89 8.57
CA GLU A 109 17.17 6.78 8.74
C GLU A 109 17.36 7.18 10.20
N GLN A 110 16.28 7.47 10.92
CA GLN A 110 16.31 7.75 12.35
C GLN A 110 16.91 6.58 13.13
N ALA A 111 16.38 5.36 12.94
CA ALA A 111 16.87 4.17 13.64
C ALA A 111 18.35 3.88 13.31
N ARG A 112 18.78 4.15 12.06
CA ARG A 112 20.20 4.02 11.67
C ARG A 112 21.09 5.07 12.30
N SER A 113 20.61 6.31 12.49
CA SER A 113 21.34 7.32 13.24
C SER A 113 21.52 6.87 14.70
N GLU A 114 20.43 6.45 15.34
CA GLU A 114 20.44 5.97 16.73
C GLU A 114 21.40 4.76 16.90
N LEU A 115 21.39 3.83 15.95
CA LEU A 115 22.31 2.69 15.93
C LEU A 115 23.78 3.11 15.81
N ARG A 116 24.09 4.06 14.90
CA ARG A 116 25.45 4.60 14.73
C ARG A 116 25.93 5.31 15.98
N ASP A 117 25.06 6.10 16.62
CA ASP A 117 25.38 6.81 17.85
C ASP A 117 25.69 5.83 18.99
N GLN A 118 24.88 4.76 19.12
CA GLN A 118 25.10 3.69 20.10
C GLN A 118 26.42 2.93 19.85
N GLN A 119 26.73 2.60 18.59
CA GLN A 119 28.00 1.97 18.22
C GLN A 119 29.19 2.86 18.56
N ALA A 120 29.14 4.15 18.24
CA ALA A 120 30.21 5.10 18.54
C ALA A 120 30.46 5.23 20.06
N ILE A 121 29.41 5.22 20.88
CA ILE A 121 29.53 5.21 22.35
C ILE A 121 30.25 3.95 22.83
N LEU A 122 29.84 2.77 22.35
CA LEU A 122 30.47 1.51 22.74
C LEU A 122 31.93 1.42 22.32
N GLU A 123 32.27 1.89 21.11
CA GLU A 123 33.67 1.97 20.65
C GLU A 123 34.51 2.91 21.52
N THR A 124 33.94 4.04 21.94
CA THR A 124 34.62 4.99 22.83
C THR A 124 34.87 4.36 24.20
N LEU A 125 33.85 3.74 24.80
CA LEU A 125 33.99 3.04 26.08
C LEU A 125 34.98 1.87 26.01
N ALA A 126 34.99 1.11 24.91
CA ALA A 126 35.95 0.02 24.70
C ALA A 126 37.40 0.54 24.57
N ARG A 127 37.59 1.69 23.92
CA ARG A 127 38.89 2.36 23.80
C ARG A 127 39.38 2.87 25.16
N GLU A 128 38.50 3.51 25.94
CA GLU A 128 38.80 3.97 27.30
C GLU A 128 39.17 2.79 28.21
N ALA A 129 38.41 1.70 28.17
CA ALA A 129 38.71 0.48 28.93
C ALA A 129 40.06 -0.15 28.55
N SER A 130 40.48 -0.02 27.29
CA SER A 130 41.78 -0.54 26.82
C SER A 130 42.96 0.36 27.21
N GLN A 131 42.72 1.65 27.47
CA GLN A 131 43.74 2.63 27.85
C GLN A 131 43.89 2.79 29.38
N ALA A 132 42.90 2.36 30.16
CA ALA A 132 43.02 2.31 31.61
C ALA A 132 44.14 1.34 32.02
N GLU A 133 45.07 1.78 32.87
CA GLU A 133 46.01 0.86 33.55
C GLU A 133 45.21 -0.25 34.26
N PRO A 134 45.73 -1.49 34.34
CA PRO A 134 44.99 -2.61 34.90
C PRO A 134 44.83 -2.44 36.41
N ALA A 135 43.83 -1.66 36.82
CA ALA A 135 43.28 -1.72 38.14
C ALA A 135 42.61 -3.10 38.26
N HIS A 136 43.13 -3.92 39.17
CA HIS A 136 42.76 -5.32 39.36
C HIS A 136 41.36 -5.43 39.97
N TYR A 137 40.34 -5.10 39.19
CA TYR A 137 38.96 -5.45 39.51
C TYR A 137 38.77 -6.90 39.08
N GLY A 138 38.80 -7.82 40.05
CA GLY A 138 38.97 -9.26 39.82
C GLY A 138 38.14 -9.90 38.68
N PRO A 139 38.51 -11.12 38.24
CA PRO A 139 38.15 -11.73 36.94
C PRO A 139 36.65 -11.92 36.66
N HIS A 140 35.80 -11.69 37.65
CA HIS A 140 34.34 -11.70 37.50
C HIS A 140 33.78 -10.38 36.94
N LEU A 141 34.37 -9.23 37.27
CA LEU A 141 33.89 -7.93 36.76
C LEU A 141 34.28 -7.76 35.28
N GLU A 142 35.50 -8.14 34.92
CA GLU A 142 35.96 -8.16 33.52
C GLU A 142 35.08 -9.05 32.64
N ARG A 143 34.75 -10.27 33.11
CA ARG A 143 33.84 -11.18 32.39
C ARG A 143 32.42 -10.63 32.27
N SER A 144 31.94 -9.92 33.30
CA SER A 144 30.60 -9.32 33.33
C SER A 144 30.49 -8.14 32.35
N VAL A 145 31.49 -7.24 32.34
CA VAL A 145 31.52 -6.09 31.41
C VAL A 145 31.68 -6.55 29.97
N VAL A 146 32.59 -7.51 29.71
CA VAL A 146 32.74 -8.09 28.36
C VAL A 146 31.46 -8.79 27.92
N GLY A 147 30.80 -9.53 28.80
CA GLY A 147 29.51 -10.17 28.50
C GLY A 147 28.42 -9.17 28.15
N MET A 148 28.29 -8.07 28.91
CA MET A 148 27.32 -7.01 28.61
C MET A 148 27.60 -6.32 27.28
N VAL A 149 28.88 -6.04 26.94
CA VAL A 149 29.25 -5.45 25.64
C VAL A 149 28.93 -6.41 24.49
N GLN A 150 29.19 -7.72 24.66
CA GLN A 150 28.85 -8.73 23.67
C GLN A 150 27.33 -8.84 23.46
N ASP A 151 26.55 -8.82 24.54
CA ASP A 151 25.09 -8.84 24.47
C ASP A 151 24.52 -7.57 23.80
N GLN A 152 25.08 -6.40 24.11
CA GLN A 152 24.71 -5.15 23.43
C GLN A 152 25.05 -5.20 21.94
N THR A 153 26.24 -5.68 21.58
CA THR A 153 26.66 -5.83 20.18
C THR A 153 25.72 -6.74 19.40
N ARG A 154 25.30 -7.87 19.99
CA ARG A 154 24.31 -8.78 19.37
C ARG A 154 22.96 -8.11 19.16
N ARG A 155 22.47 -7.33 20.12
CA ARG A 155 21.21 -6.58 19.99
C ARG A 155 21.27 -5.54 18.87
N LEU A 156 22.39 -4.83 18.75
CA LEU A 156 22.62 -3.85 17.69
C LEU A 156 22.65 -4.53 16.31
N GLN A 157 23.28 -5.71 16.20
CA GLN A 157 23.28 -6.47 14.95
C GLN A 157 21.87 -6.92 14.56
N ALA A 158 21.08 -7.45 15.50
CA ALA A 158 19.70 -7.86 15.24
C ALA A 158 18.83 -6.68 14.75
N MET A 159 18.96 -5.51 15.39
CA MET A 159 18.26 -4.29 14.94
C MET A 159 18.70 -3.85 13.54
N SER A 160 20.00 -3.98 13.20
CA SER A 160 20.48 -3.71 11.85
C SER A 160 19.83 -4.64 10.81
N ASP A 161 19.77 -5.93 11.10
CA ASP A 161 19.20 -6.94 10.20
C ASP A 161 17.69 -6.73 9.99
N GLU A 162 16.97 -6.33 11.05
CA GLU A 162 15.56 -5.95 10.98
C GLU A 162 15.34 -4.73 10.07
N LEU A 163 16.19 -3.69 10.19
CA LEU A 163 16.11 -2.49 9.36
C LEU A 163 16.36 -2.79 7.88
N ASP A 164 17.33 -3.66 7.58
CA ASP A 164 17.61 -4.06 6.20
C ASP A 164 16.47 -4.90 5.60
N THR A 165 15.83 -5.75 6.41
CA THR A 165 14.64 -6.51 6.01
C THR A 165 13.46 -5.60 5.68
N VAL A 166 13.19 -4.59 6.53
CA VAL A 166 12.12 -3.60 6.28
C VAL A 166 12.41 -2.80 5.01
N ARG A 167 13.67 -2.38 4.81
CA ARG A 167 14.08 -1.66 3.61
C ARG A 167 13.91 -2.50 2.35
N ALA A 168 14.30 -3.77 2.39
CA ALA A 168 14.13 -4.69 1.27
C ALA A 168 12.64 -4.76 0.90
N THR A 169 11.77 -5.03 1.87
CA THR A 169 10.31 -5.09 1.70
C THR A 169 9.72 -3.82 1.06
N LEU A 170 10.17 -2.64 1.50
CA LEU A 170 9.73 -1.36 0.94
C LEU A 170 10.14 -1.22 -0.54
N ASN A 171 11.34 -1.66 -0.88
CA ASN A 171 11.82 -1.65 -2.26
C ASN A 171 11.05 -2.67 -3.12
N GLU A 172 10.79 -3.87 -2.62
CA GLU A 172 10.02 -4.89 -3.33
C GLU A 172 8.64 -4.36 -3.71
N ARG A 173 7.92 -3.74 -2.76
CA ARG A 173 6.61 -3.15 -3.01
C ARG A 173 6.68 -2.06 -4.07
N LYS A 174 7.70 -1.19 -4.04
CA LYS A 174 7.87 -0.13 -5.06
C LYS A 174 8.04 -0.71 -6.47
N VAL A 175 8.84 -1.77 -6.60
CA VAL A 175 9.08 -2.45 -7.88
C VAL A 175 7.81 -3.14 -8.38
N ILE A 176 7.11 -3.86 -7.51
CA ILE A 176 5.87 -4.57 -7.85
C ILE A 176 4.78 -3.59 -8.30
N GLU A 177 4.57 -2.48 -7.57
CA GLU A 177 3.58 -1.47 -7.97
C GLU A 177 3.91 -0.83 -9.33
N ARG A 178 5.19 -0.53 -9.60
CA ARG A 178 5.62 -0.01 -10.91
C ARG A 178 5.32 -1.02 -12.03
N ALA A 179 5.60 -2.29 -11.81
CA ALA A 179 5.35 -3.34 -12.79
C ALA A 179 3.84 -3.55 -13.04
N LYS A 180 3.01 -3.51 -11.99
CA LYS A 180 1.53 -3.53 -12.15
C LYS A 180 1.06 -2.36 -13.00
N GLY A 181 1.49 -1.13 -12.69
CA GLY A 181 1.11 0.07 -13.43
C GLY A 181 1.49 -0.01 -14.92
N LEU A 182 2.66 -0.56 -15.23
CA LEU A 182 3.08 -0.80 -16.61
C LEU A 182 2.17 -1.82 -17.32
N LEU A 183 1.84 -2.94 -16.66
CA LEU A 183 0.95 -3.95 -17.24
C LEU A 183 -0.46 -3.41 -17.46
N MET A 184 -0.98 -2.59 -16.54
CA MET A 184 -2.26 -1.90 -16.69
C MET A 184 -2.23 -1.00 -17.93
N ALA A 185 -1.18 -0.19 -18.10
CA ALA A 185 -1.06 0.73 -19.23
C ALA A 185 -0.91 0.02 -20.60
N HIS A 186 -0.09 -1.03 -20.68
CA HIS A 186 0.20 -1.69 -21.95
C HIS A 186 -0.79 -2.79 -22.34
N ARG A 187 -1.43 -3.44 -21.37
CA ARG A 187 -2.33 -4.58 -21.61
C ARG A 187 -3.77 -4.31 -21.21
N GLN A 188 -4.10 -3.09 -20.77
CA GLN A 188 -5.44 -2.70 -20.35
C GLN A 188 -6.04 -3.64 -19.29
N LEU A 189 -5.18 -4.17 -18.42
CA LEU A 189 -5.58 -5.06 -17.33
C LEU A 189 -6.04 -4.24 -16.13
N THR A 190 -6.99 -4.78 -15.38
CA THR A 190 -7.28 -4.29 -14.02
C THR A 190 -6.10 -4.56 -13.09
N GLU A 191 -6.03 -3.86 -11.96
CA GLU A 191 -4.95 -4.06 -10.99
C GLU A 191 -4.87 -5.52 -10.49
N GLU A 192 -6.03 -6.12 -10.22
CA GLU A 192 -6.13 -7.51 -9.76
C GLU A 192 -5.60 -8.50 -10.81
N GLU A 193 -5.94 -8.28 -12.08
CA GLU A 193 -5.45 -9.07 -13.21
C GLU A 193 -3.94 -8.88 -13.44
N ALA A 194 -3.43 -7.65 -13.29
CA ALA A 194 -2.01 -7.36 -13.41
C ALA A 194 -1.21 -8.08 -12.30
N TYR A 195 -1.67 -8.03 -11.05
CA TYR A 195 -1.05 -8.74 -9.94
C TYR A 195 -1.11 -10.27 -10.14
N LYS A 196 -2.27 -10.78 -10.55
CA LYS A 196 -2.46 -12.21 -10.86
C LYS A 196 -1.53 -12.67 -11.97
N THR A 197 -1.32 -11.84 -13.00
CA THR A 197 -0.39 -12.12 -14.11
C THR A 197 1.06 -12.18 -13.64
N LEU A 198 1.51 -11.21 -12.83
CA LEU A 198 2.85 -11.22 -12.24
C LEU A 198 3.06 -12.47 -11.38
N ARG A 199 2.09 -12.80 -10.52
CA ARG A 199 2.14 -13.98 -9.66
C ARG A 199 2.16 -15.28 -10.46
N GLN A 200 1.32 -15.41 -11.48
CA GLN A 200 1.29 -16.60 -12.35
C GLN A 200 2.62 -16.77 -13.09
N THR A 201 3.18 -15.67 -13.59
CA THR A 201 4.47 -15.68 -14.29
C THR A 201 5.61 -16.07 -13.35
N ALA A 202 5.59 -15.58 -12.11
CA ALA A 202 6.53 -15.97 -11.06
C ALA A 202 6.43 -17.46 -10.72
N MET A 203 5.21 -18.00 -10.58
CA MET A 203 5.00 -19.44 -10.36
C MET A 203 5.48 -20.29 -11.53
N ASN A 204 5.16 -19.90 -12.77
CA ASN A 204 5.57 -20.64 -13.97
C ASN A 204 7.09 -20.66 -14.16
N GLN A 205 7.79 -19.60 -13.73
CA GLN A 205 9.25 -19.48 -13.81
C GLN A 205 9.98 -19.93 -12.53
N ASN A 206 9.23 -20.34 -11.50
CA ASN A 206 9.73 -20.66 -10.17
C ASN A 206 10.64 -19.56 -9.57
N LYS A 207 10.21 -18.30 -9.72
CA LYS A 207 10.90 -17.10 -9.23
C LYS A 207 10.04 -16.33 -8.23
N ARG A 208 10.64 -15.36 -7.53
CA ARG A 208 9.87 -14.45 -6.68
C ARG A 208 9.13 -13.44 -7.55
N VAL A 209 8.02 -12.90 -7.05
CA VAL A 209 7.21 -11.90 -7.76
C VAL A 209 8.03 -10.63 -8.05
N ILE A 210 8.95 -10.26 -7.14
CA ILE A 210 9.84 -9.12 -7.35
C ILE A 210 10.77 -9.34 -8.56
N ASP A 211 11.40 -10.51 -8.71
CA ASP A 211 12.33 -10.78 -9.81
C ASP A 211 11.62 -10.68 -11.17
N VAL A 212 10.36 -11.14 -11.24
CA VAL A 212 9.53 -11.01 -12.43
C VAL A 212 9.14 -9.55 -12.67
N ALA A 213 8.77 -8.81 -11.62
CA ALA A 213 8.46 -7.39 -11.72
C ALA A 213 9.67 -6.58 -12.23
N GLU A 214 10.88 -6.88 -11.76
CA GLU A 214 12.13 -6.28 -12.26
C GLU A 214 12.37 -6.62 -13.73
N ALA A 215 12.18 -7.89 -14.13
CA ALA A 215 12.33 -8.30 -15.53
C ALA A 215 11.32 -7.60 -16.47
N VAL A 216 10.07 -7.44 -16.02
CA VAL A 216 9.03 -6.70 -16.75
C VAL A 216 9.42 -5.23 -16.93
N LEU A 217 9.97 -4.59 -15.89
CA LEU A 217 10.44 -3.21 -15.97
C LEU A 217 11.68 -3.06 -16.86
N ALA A 218 12.63 -3.98 -16.77
CA ALA A 218 13.83 -3.97 -17.61
C ALA A 218 13.50 -4.12 -19.10
N MET A 219 12.51 -4.94 -19.45
CA MET A 219 12.01 -5.07 -20.83
C MET A 219 11.32 -3.79 -21.32
N ALA A 220 10.67 -3.05 -20.43
CA ALA A 220 10.00 -1.80 -20.77
C ALA A 220 10.98 -0.65 -21.04
N ASP A 221 12.11 -0.61 -20.34
CA ASP A 221 13.17 0.39 -20.58
C ASP A 221 13.84 0.21 -21.95
N VAL A 222 13.75 -0.99 -22.56
CA VAL A 222 14.29 -1.31 -23.89
C VAL A 222 13.28 -1.05 -25.03
N LEU A 223 11.99 -0.96 -24.73
CA LEU A 223 10.94 -0.69 -25.71
C LEU A 223 10.57 0.81 -25.65
N PRO A 224 10.75 1.60 -26.73
CA PRO A 224 10.42 3.01 -26.68
C PRO A 224 8.93 3.19 -26.38
N ALA A 225 8.63 4.06 -25.42
CA ALA A 225 7.27 4.44 -25.05
C ALA A 225 6.48 4.78 -26.31
N ARG A 226 5.46 3.98 -26.62
CA ARG A 226 4.50 4.33 -27.67
C ARG A 226 3.75 5.56 -27.16
N ARG A 227 4.17 6.74 -27.64
CA ARG A 227 3.42 8.00 -27.49
C ARG A 227 2.01 7.82 -28.06
N PRO A 228 1.02 8.53 -27.49
CA PRO A 228 -0.42 8.29 -27.70
C PRO A 228 -0.84 8.18 -29.16
#